data_AF-A0A759YQB0-F1
#
_entry.id   AF-A0A759YQB0-F1
#
_cell.length_a   1.000
_cell.length_b   1.000
_cell.length_c   1.000
_cell.angle_alpha   90.00
_cell.angle_beta   90.00
_cell.angle_gamma   90.00
#
_symmetry.space_group_name_H-M   'P 1'
#
loop_
_entity.id
_entity.type
_entity.pdbx_description
1 polymer ?
#
loop_
_entity_poly.entity_id
_entity_poly.type
_entity_poly.pdbx_seq_one_letter_code
_entity_poly.pdbx_strand_id
1 'polypeptide(L)' 'MERSDILNMYGERERLVREDERRKMTGLSRSTVWRLEREGTFPKRKHTGKNSCAWLMSDLLLWMHERSGCESCSGKSSG' A
#
# COMPACT_ATOMS: atom_id res chain seq x y z
N MET A 1 1.34 3.23 -15.45
CA MET A 1 0.57 2.01 -15.15
C MET A 1 -0.68 2.46 -14.44
N GLU A 2 -1.86 2.24 -15.02
CA GLU A 2 -3.09 2.68 -14.40
C GLU A 2 -3.51 1.71 -13.28
N ARG A 3 -4.39 2.18 -12.39
CA ARG A 3 -4.91 1.38 -11.26
C ARG A 3 -5.73 0.17 -11.74
N SER A 4 -6.37 0.29 -12.89
CA SER A 4 -7.12 -0.81 -13.50
C SER A 4 -6.20 -1.88 -14.08
N ASP A 5 -5.04 -1.50 -14.63
CA ASP A 5 -4.08 -2.44 -15.22
C ASP A 5 -3.46 -3.35 -14.16
N ILE A 6 -3.04 -2.77 -13.02
CA ILE A 6 -2.45 -3.57 -11.93
C ILE A 6 -3.46 -4.59 -11.38
N LEU A 7 -4.74 -4.21 -11.28
CA LEU A 7 -5.79 -5.08 -10.79
C LEU A 7 -5.98 -6.26 -11.75
N ASN A 8 -6.06 -5.97 -13.06
CA ASN A 8 -6.18 -7.00 -14.09
C ASN A 8 -4.94 -7.92 -14.13
N MET A 9 -3.74 -7.36 -13.99
CA MET A 9 -2.48 -8.11 -13.97
C MET A 9 -2.43 -9.14 -12.82
N TYR A 10 -2.95 -8.78 -11.64
CA TYR A 10 -3.01 -9.67 -10.48
C TYR A 10 -4.32 -10.46 -10.38
N GLY A 11 -5.27 -10.27 -11.30
CA GLY A 11 -6.59 -10.91 -11.27
C GLY A 11 -7.48 -10.47 -10.10
N GLU A 12 -7.20 -9.30 -9.50
CA GLU A 12 -7.95 -8.73 -8.37
C GLU A 12 -8.95 -7.66 -8.84
N ARG A 13 -9.88 -7.27 -7.96
CA ARG A 13 -10.85 -6.19 -8.22
C ARG A 13 -10.67 -5.03 -7.24
N GLU A 14 -11.10 -3.84 -7.66
CA GLU A 14 -11.04 -2.66 -6.79
C GLU A 14 -11.95 -2.86 -5.58
N ARG A 15 -11.33 -2.96 -4.40
CA ARG A 15 -12.02 -3.09 -3.11
C ARG A 15 -11.28 -2.35 -2.02
N LEU A 16 -12.01 -2.01 -0.96
CA LEU A 16 -11.44 -1.45 0.25
C LEU A 16 -10.86 -2.56 1.13
N VAL A 17 -9.57 -2.43 1.41
CA VAL A 17 -8.79 -3.34 2.24
C VAL A 17 -8.69 -2.76 3.63
N ARG A 18 -9.19 -3.48 4.63
CA ARG A 18 -9.10 -3.09 6.05
C ARG A 18 -7.71 -3.34 6.62
N GLU A 19 -7.47 -2.84 7.82
CA GLU A 19 -6.19 -3.00 8.52
C GLU A 19 -5.74 -4.47 8.65
N ASP A 20 -6.67 -5.37 8.99
CA ASP A 20 -6.41 -6.80 9.16
C ASP A 20 -5.94 -7.47 7.85
N GLU A 21 -6.67 -7.22 6.75
CA GLU A 21 -6.34 -7.76 5.43
C GLU A 21 -5.05 -7.17 4.88
N ARG A 22 -4.86 -5.85 5.02
CA ARG A 22 -3.62 -5.17 4.64
C ARG A 22 -2.43 -5.80 5.37
N ARG A 23 -2.57 -6.10 6.67
CA ARG A 23 -1.52 -6.77 7.45
C ARG A 23 -1.22 -8.17 6.93
N LYS A 24 -2.22 -8.95 6.51
CA LYS A 24 -2.00 -10.28 5.91
C LYS A 24 -1.30 -10.19 4.56
N MET A 25 -1.70 -9.25 3.71
CA MET A 25 -1.13 -9.10 2.38
C MET A 25 0.30 -8.56 2.40
N THR A 26 0.55 -7.48 3.15
CA THR A 26 1.89 -6.88 3.19
C THR A 26 2.81 -7.47 4.26
N GLY A 27 2.25 -8.21 5.23
CA GLY A 27 2.98 -8.70 6.40
C GLY A 27 3.42 -7.61 7.38
N LEU A 28 3.08 -6.34 7.12
CA LEU A 28 3.61 -5.21 7.89
C LEU A 28 2.79 -4.93 9.16
N SER A 29 3.50 -4.74 10.27
CA SER A 29 2.90 -4.24 11.52
C SER A 29 2.46 -2.78 11.41
N ARG A 30 1.51 -2.38 12.27
CA ARG A 30 1.00 -1.00 12.33
C ARG A 30 2.11 0.05 12.46
N SER A 31 3.11 -0.23 13.29
CA SER A 31 4.28 0.65 13.49
C SER A 31 5.10 0.82 12.21
N THR A 32 5.26 -0.25 11.43
CA THR A 32 5.98 -0.22 10.16
C THR A 32 5.21 0.60 9.13
N VAL A 33 3.90 0.38 9.02
CA VAL A 33 3.04 1.19 8.14
C VAL A 33 3.11 2.65 8.52
N TRP A 34 3.02 2.99 9.81
CA TRP A 34 3.16 4.37 10.27
C TRP A 34 4.50 4.99 9.87
N ARG A 35 5.60 4.25 9.96
CA ARG A 35 6.92 4.74 9.50
C ARG A 35 6.92 4.98 7.99
N LEU A 36 6.41 4.04 7.19
CA LEU A 36 6.38 4.18 5.74
C LEU A 36 5.42 5.29 5.28
N GLU A 37 4.30 5.50 5.98
CA GLU A 37 3.40 6.63 5.77
C GLU A 37 4.14 7.96 6.00
N ARG A 38 5.01 8.03 7.01
CA ARG A 38 5.86 9.21 7.26
C ARG A 38 6.96 9.39 6.23
N GLU A 39 7.53 8.30 5.73
CA GLU A 39 8.52 8.31 4.66
C GLU A 39 7.90 8.63 3.29
N GLY A 40 6.57 8.71 3.19
CA GLY A 40 5.86 8.93 1.92
C GLY A 40 5.94 7.72 0.98
N THR A 41 6.40 6.57 1.48
CA THR A 41 6.57 5.36 0.69
C THR A 41 5.36 4.44 0.77
N PHE A 42 4.37 4.70 1.63
CA PHE A 42 3.15 3.89 1.75
C PHE A 42 1.90 4.67 1.34
N PRO A 43 0.90 4.02 0.71
CA PRO A 43 -0.34 4.69 0.35
C PRO A 43 -1.09 5.22 1.58
N LYS A 44 -1.59 6.46 1.47
CA LYS A 44 -2.35 7.10 2.54
C LYS A 44 -3.63 6.33 2.83
N ARG A 45 -3.92 6.12 4.12
CA ARG A 45 -5.18 5.51 4.56
C ARG A 45 -6.38 6.39 4.20
N LYS A 46 -7.45 5.76 3.67
CA LYS A 46 -8.75 6.41 3.44
C LYS A 46 -9.68 6.12 4.62
N HIS A 47 -10.28 7.16 5.17
CA HIS A 47 -11.30 7.03 6.21
C HIS A 47 -12.65 6.75 5.55
N THR A 48 -13.21 5.56 5.78
CA THR A 48 -14.55 5.18 5.29
C THR A 48 -15.63 5.48 6.32
N GLY A 49 -15.25 5.79 7.57
CA GLY A 49 -16.18 6.16 8.63
C GLY A 49 -15.48 6.59 9.91
N LYS A 50 -16.26 6.74 10.99
CA LYS A 50 -15.86 7.41 12.25
C LYS A 50 -14.61 6.82 12.92
N ASN A 51 -14.32 5.53 12.74
CA ASN A 51 -13.12 4.85 13.25
C ASN A 51 -12.55 3.80 12.28
N SER A 52 -12.91 3.87 10.99
CA SER A 52 -12.53 2.84 10.02
C SER A 52 -11.60 3.41 8.96
N CYS A 53 -10.38 2.87 8.92
CA CYS A 53 -9.39 3.13 7.88
C CYS A 53 -9.34 1.96 6.90
N ALA A 54 -9.27 2.27 5.62
CA ALA A 54 -9.08 1.29 4.56
C ALA A 54 -8.14 1.84 3.48
N TRP A 55 -7.57 0.93 2.70
CA TRP A 55 -6.75 1.23 1.53
C TRP A 55 -7.41 0.66 0.29
N LEU A 56 -7.15 1.25 -0.88
CA LEU A 56 -7.61 0.64 -2.12
C LEU A 56 -6.69 -0.53 -2.46
N MET A 57 -7.28 -1.64 -2.91
CA MET A 57 -6.51 -2.80 -3.37
C MET A 57 -5.48 -2.40 -4.44
N SER A 58 -5.90 -1.58 -5.40
CA SER A 58 -5.04 -1.05 -6.47
C SER A 58 -3.84 -0.26 -5.93
N ASP A 59 -4.00 0.54 -4.86
CA ASP A 59 -2.87 1.25 -4.24
C ASP A 59 -1.86 0.28 -3.61
N LEU A 60 -2.36 -0.74 -2.90
CA LEU A 60 -1.50 -1.72 -2.24
C LEU A 60 -0.75 -2.57 -3.27
N LEU A 61 -1.42 -3.01 -4.33
CA LEU A 61 -0.81 -3.77 -5.41
C LEU A 61 0.26 -2.95 -6.14
N LEU A 62 -0.03 -1.69 -6.48
CA LEU A 62 0.97 -0.78 -7.07
C LEU A 62 2.19 -0.65 -6.18
N TRP A 63 1.99 -0.39 -4.89
CA TRP A 63 3.07 -0.27 -3.92
C TRP A 63 3.93 -1.54 -3.82
N MET A 64 3.30 -2.72 -3.78
CA MET A 64 4.03 -3.99 -3.75
C MET A 64 4.77 -4.23 -5.06
N HIS A 65 4.17 -3.89 -6.19
CA HIS A 65 4.77 -4.02 -7.51
C HIS A 65 6.00 -3.13 -7.67
N GLU A 66 5.93 -1.85 -7.29
CA GLU A 66 7.05 -0.91 -7.31
C GLU A 66 8.24 -1.41 -6.48
N ARG A 67 7.98 -2.04 -5.33
CA ARG A 67 9.03 -2.60 -4.45
C ARG A 67 9.61 -3.93 -4.94
N SER A 68 8.82 -4.71 -5.67
CA SER A 68 9.25 -6.00 -6.23
C SER A 68 10.06 -5.82 -7.51
N GLY A 69 9.82 -4.72 -8.24
CA GLY A 69 10.42 -4.46 -9.56
C GLY A 69 11.77 -3.73 -9.54
N CYS A 70 12.26 -3.29 -8.40
CA CYS A 70 13.54 -2.56 -8.34
C CYS A 70 14.26 -2.80 -7.02
N GLU A 71 15.25 -3.68 -7.04
CA GLU A 71 16.36 -3.62 -6.09
C GLU A 71 17.15 -2.34 -6.36
N SER A 72 16.66 -1.21 -5.85
CA SER A 72 17.53 -0.07 -5.60
C SER A 72 17.43 0.33 -4.15
N CYS A 73 18.54 0.10 -3.49
CA CYS A 73 18.99 0.73 -2.26
C CYS A 73 18.76 2.24 -2.32
N SER A 74 17.57 2.72 -2.00
CA SER A 74 17.31 4.15 -1.82
C SER A 74 17.13 4.41 -0.33
N GLY A 75 18.27 4.37 0.37
CA GLY A 75 18.39 5.14 1.60
C GLY A 75 18.24 6.63 1.27
N LYS A 76 17.33 7.28 1.99
CA LYS A 76 17.35 8.70 2.37
C LYS A 76 17.17 9.73 1.24
N SER A 77 16.03 10.41 1.27
CA SER A 77 15.99 11.84 0.96
C SER A 77 15.19 12.57 2.04
N SER A 78 15.90 13.22 2.95
CA SER A 78 15.42 14.30 3.83
C SER A 78 16.66 14.91 4.48
N GLY A 79 17.11 16.03 3.92
CA GLY A 79 18.27 16.82 4.32
C GLY A 79 18.51 17.91 3.29
#